data_AF-A0A4R1UZ88-F1
#
_entry.id   AF-A0A4R1UZ88-F1
#
_cell.length_a   1.000
_cell.length_b   1.000
_cell.length_c   1.000
_cell.angle_alpha   90.00
_cell.angle_beta   90.00
_cell.angle_gamma   90.00
#
_symmetry.space_group_name_H-M   'P 1'
#
loop_
_entity.id
_entity.type
_entity.pdbx_description
1 polymer ?
#
loop_
_entity_poly.entity_id
_entity_poly.type
_entity_poly.pdbx_seq_one_letter_code
_entity_poly.pdbx_strand_id
1 'polypeptide(L)'
;MEDKQDRGEDFATHCWSFTSGKPIEGRVTDAQTAPSVTLSKNLKARGFKFVGPTIVYAWMQAVGITNDHLPVCFRRAQILEQGRPSRFRRRVRRRWP
;
A
#
# COMPACT_ATOMS: atom_id res chain seq x y z
N MET A 1 -22.12 -0.43 3.11
CA MET A 1 -20.81 -1.09 3.21
C MET A 1 -20.50 -1.05 4.69
N GLU A 2 -20.80 -2.13 5.43
CA GLU A 2 -20.54 -2.19 6.88
C GLU A 2 -19.08 -1.75 7.14
N ASP A 3 -18.89 -0.80 8.05
CA ASP A 3 -17.59 -0.17 8.25
C ASP A 3 -16.66 -1.21 8.89
N LYS A 4 -15.78 -1.82 8.09
CA LYS A 4 -14.88 -2.89 8.57
C LYS A 4 -14.01 -2.44 9.77
N GLN A 5 -13.87 -1.13 9.96
CA GLN A 5 -13.26 -0.50 11.14
C GLN A 5 -14.01 -0.84 12.45
N ASP A 6 -15.34 -0.97 12.43
CA ASP A 6 -16.15 -1.29 13.60
C ASP A 6 -15.90 -2.70 14.13
N ARG A 7 -15.33 -3.58 13.30
CA ARG A 7 -14.90 -4.94 13.66
C ARG A 7 -13.45 -5.00 14.17
N GLY A 8 -12.82 -3.84 14.37
CA GLY A 8 -11.43 -3.71 14.83
C GLY A 8 -10.37 -4.01 13.77
N GLU A 9 -10.74 -3.98 12.49
CA GLU A 9 -9.86 -4.30 11.36
C GLU A 9 -9.28 -3.00 10.76
N ASP A 10 -7.99 -2.72 11.01
CA ASP A 10 -7.33 -1.51 10.45
C ASP A 10 -6.89 -1.73 9.00
N PHE A 11 -7.59 -1.07 8.08
CA PHE A 11 -7.31 -1.11 6.65
C PHE A 11 -5.89 -0.64 6.31
N ALA A 12 -5.44 0.42 6.98
CA ALA A 12 -4.13 0.99 6.72
C ALA A 12 -3.03 -0.02 7.09
N THR A 13 -3.11 -0.63 8.28
CA THR A 13 -2.13 -1.63 8.73
C THR A 13 -2.03 -2.81 7.77
N HIS A 14 -3.15 -3.30 7.25
CA HIS A 14 -3.10 -4.39 6.28
C HIS A 14 -2.45 -4.02 4.96
N CYS A 15 -2.86 -2.91 4.35
CA CYS A 15 -2.29 -2.50 3.07
C CYS A 15 -0.77 -2.29 3.18
N TRP A 16 -0.32 -1.72 4.30
CA TRP A 16 1.10 -1.55 4.59
C TRP A 16 1.81 -2.84 5.03
N SER A 17 1.08 -3.89 5.43
CA SER A 17 1.69 -5.19 5.80
C SER A 17 2.32 -5.91 4.60
N PHE A 18 1.80 -5.69 3.38
CA PHE A 18 2.36 -6.27 2.14
C PHE A 18 3.77 -5.76 1.83
N THR A 19 4.16 -4.60 2.39
CA THR A 19 5.47 -3.98 2.19
C THR A 19 6.28 -3.91 3.49
N SER A 20 5.89 -4.66 4.52
CA SER A 20 6.49 -4.61 5.86
C SER A 20 6.52 -3.20 6.48
N GLY A 21 5.57 -2.34 6.05
CA GLY A 21 5.46 -0.96 6.48
C GLY A 21 6.50 -0.02 5.87
N LYS A 22 7.27 -0.43 4.87
CA LYS A 22 8.25 0.43 4.18
C LYS A 22 7.77 0.76 2.76
N PRO A 23 8.02 1.98 2.26
CA PRO A 23 7.84 2.27 0.84
C PRO A 23 8.73 1.35 -0.01
N ILE A 24 8.20 0.85 -1.11
CA ILE A 24 8.96 0.08 -2.12
C ILE A 24 9.41 1.04 -3.22
N GLU A 25 10.64 0.92 -3.71
CA GLU A 25 11.06 1.62 -4.91
C GLU A 25 10.32 1.07 -6.13
N GLY A 26 9.51 1.93 -6.76
CA GLY A 26 8.82 1.63 -8.01
C GLY A 26 9.46 2.34 -9.20
N ARG A 27 8.91 2.09 -10.39
CA ARG A 27 9.31 2.77 -11.62
C ARG A 27 8.10 3.49 -12.20
N VAL A 28 8.29 4.74 -12.61
CA VAL A 28 7.24 5.57 -13.23
C VAL A 28 6.60 4.92 -14.47
N THR A 29 7.31 3.99 -15.13
CA THR A 29 6.85 3.30 -16.34
C THR A 29 5.92 2.12 -16.05
N ASP A 30 5.88 1.64 -14.81
CA ASP A 30 5.14 0.43 -14.47
C ASP A 30 3.65 0.76 -14.33
N ALA A 31 2.79 -0.03 -14.98
CA ALA A 31 1.34 0.10 -14.84
C ALA A 31 0.78 -0.74 -13.69
N GLN A 32 1.54 -1.74 -13.21
CA GLN A 32 1.19 -2.65 -12.12
C GLN A 32 2.45 -3.38 -11.62
N THR A 33 2.39 -3.92 -10.42
CA THR A 33 3.49 -4.69 -9.80
C THR A 33 2.97 -5.94 -9.11
N ALA A 34 3.86 -6.90 -8.78
CA ALA A 34 3.45 -8.10 -8.06
C ALA A 34 2.72 -7.82 -6.72
N PRO A 35 3.14 -6.81 -5.92
CA PRO A 35 2.36 -6.36 -4.76
C PRO A 35 0.96 -5.85 -5.11
N SER A 36 0.79 -5.06 -6.19
CA SER A 36 -0.52 -4.51 -6.56
C SER A 36 -1.47 -5.60 -7.07
N VAL A 37 -0.97 -6.61 -7.78
CA VAL A 37 -1.73 -7.79 -8.18
C VAL A 37 -2.21 -8.59 -6.96
N THR A 38 -1.32 -8.79 -5.98
CA THR A 38 -1.64 -9.53 -4.75
C THR A 38 -2.70 -8.79 -3.92
N LEU A 39 -2.52 -7.49 -3.71
CA LEU A 39 -3.47 -6.66 -2.98
C LEU A 39 -4.81 -6.56 -3.72
N SER A 40 -4.80 -6.40 -5.04
CA SER A 40 -6.00 -6.41 -5.89
C SER A 40 -6.83 -7.68 -5.71
N LYS A 41 -6.20 -8.86 -5.75
CA LYS A 41 -6.88 -10.14 -5.51
C LYS A 41 -7.51 -10.19 -4.12
N ASN A 42 -6.77 -9.76 -3.09
CA ASN A 42 -7.26 -9.75 -1.71
C ASN A 42 -8.44 -8.79 -1.52
N LEU A 43 -8.37 -7.58 -2.08
CA LEU A 43 -9.46 -6.60 -2.04
C LEU A 43 -10.70 -7.12 -2.78
N LYS A 44 -10.51 -7.72 -3.96
CA LYS A 44 -11.61 -8.31 -4.74
C LYS A 44 -12.31 -9.44 -3.98
N ALA A 45 -11.54 -10.33 -3.34
CA ALA A 45 -12.07 -11.42 -2.51
C ALA A 45 -12.92 -10.91 -1.33
N ARG A 46 -12.65 -9.68 -0.88
CA ARG A 46 -13.33 -9.02 0.26
C ARG A 46 -14.48 -8.11 -0.15
N GLY A 47 -14.95 -8.25 -1.39
CA GLY A 47 -16.11 -7.57 -1.94
C GLY A 47 -15.86 -6.17 -2.49
N PHE A 48 -14.62 -5.68 -2.49
CA PHE A 48 -14.31 -4.40 -3.13
C PHE A 48 -14.52 -4.51 -4.65
N LYS A 49 -15.04 -3.45 -5.25
CA LYS A 49 -15.28 -3.31 -6.69
C LYS A 49 -14.32 -2.27 -7.25
N PHE A 50 -14.05 -2.34 -8.56
CA PHE A 50 -13.10 -1.44 -9.23
C PHE A 50 -11.68 -1.45 -8.61
N VAL A 51 -11.25 -2.61 -8.13
CA VAL A 51 -9.91 -2.80 -7.53
C VAL A 51 -9.00 -3.64 -8.43
N GLY A 52 -8.97 -3.33 -9.73
CA GLY A 52 -8.03 -3.98 -10.66
C GLY A 52 -6.56 -3.68 -10.31
N PRO A 53 -5.59 -4.52 -10.70
CA PRO A 53 -4.18 -4.34 -10.32
C PRO A 53 -3.57 -2.98 -10.68
N THR A 54 -3.96 -2.38 -11.80
CA THR A 54 -3.55 -1.02 -12.20
C THR A 54 -4.14 0.05 -11.30
N ILE A 55 -5.43 -0.06 -10.96
CA ILE A 55 -6.08 0.89 -10.05
C ILE A 55 -5.42 0.81 -8.66
N VAL A 56 -5.16 -0.41 -8.20
CA VAL A 56 -4.50 -0.65 -6.91
C VAL A 56 -3.06 -0.14 -6.95
N TYR A 57 -2.34 -0.28 -8.06
CA TYR A 57 -0.99 0.28 -8.18
C TYR A 57 -0.98 1.80 -8.16
N ALA A 58 -1.85 2.45 -8.93
CA ALA A 58 -2.01 3.91 -8.91
C ALA A 58 -2.36 4.42 -7.50
N TRP A 59 -3.23 3.69 -6.79
CA TRP A 59 -3.54 3.99 -5.40
C TRP A 59 -2.31 3.83 -4.49
N MET A 60 -1.53 2.75 -4.64
CA MET A 60 -0.30 2.51 -3.88
C MET A 60 0.73 3.63 -4.08
N GLN A 61 0.87 4.13 -5.30
CA GLN A 61 1.70 5.30 -5.63
C GLN A 61 1.18 6.55 -4.89
N ALA A 62 -0.13 6.81 -4.95
CA ALA A 62 -0.73 8.00 -4.35
C ALA A 62 -0.62 8.03 -2.80
N VAL A 63 -0.72 6.88 -2.15
CA VAL A 63 -0.65 6.79 -0.67
C VAL A 63 0.77 6.53 -0.15
N GLY A 64 1.77 6.45 -1.04
CA GLY A 64 3.18 6.29 -0.70
C GLY A 64 3.61 4.88 -0.30
N ILE A 65 2.81 3.85 -0.59
CA ILE A 65 3.24 2.45 -0.44
C ILE A 65 4.36 2.14 -1.44
N THR A 66 4.33 2.78 -2.62
CA THR A 66 5.44 2.78 -3.56
C THR A 66 5.97 4.20 -3.76
N ASN A 67 7.27 4.29 -4.01
CA ASN A 67 7.97 5.52 -4.33
C ASN A 67 8.37 5.50 -5.81
N ASP A 68 7.50 6.05 -6.63
CA ASP A 68 7.63 6.08 -8.10
C ASP A 68 8.05 7.45 -8.62
N HIS A 69 8.44 8.35 -7.72
CA HIS A 69 8.94 9.65 -8.09
C HIS A 69 10.11 9.51 -9.08
N LEU A 70 10.12 10.41 -10.08
CA LEU A 70 11.19 10.48 -11.07
C LEU A 70 12.56 10.60 -10.38
N PRO A 71 13.66 10.08 -10.99
CA PRO A 71 14.99 10.14 -10.39
C PRO A 71 15.42 11.56 -10.00
N VAL A 72 15.00 12.57 -10.76
CA VAL A 72 15.31 13.99 -10.55
C VAL A 72 14.35 14.70 -9.58
N CYS A 73 13.34 14.00 -9.06
CA CYS A 73 12.36 14.60 -8.14
C CYS A 73 12.95 14.76 -6.74
N PHE A 74 12.91 15.99 -6.21
CA PHE A 74 13.41 16.33 -4.87
C PHE A 74 12.76 15.53 -3.72
N ARG A 75 11.56 14.97 -3.93
CA ARG A 75 10.85 14.14 -2.94
C ARG A 75 11.33 12.69 -2.90
N ARG A 76 11.96 12.19 -3.97
CA ARG A 76 12.34 10.78 -4.11
C ARG A 76 13.24 10.32 -2.96
N ALA A 77 14.30 11.07 -2.67
CA ALA A 77 15.23 10.78 -1.58
C ALA A 77 14.56 10.92 -0.19
N GLN A 78 13.73 11.95 -0.01
CA GLN A 78 13.06 12.22 1.27
C GLN A 78 12.14 11.06 1.70
N ILE A 79 11.47 10.40 0.74
CA ILE A 79 10.58 9.26 1.04
C ILE A 79 11.38 8.01 1.42
N LEU A 80 12.54 7.78 0.80
CA LEU A 80 13.43 6.68 1.16
C LEU A 80 14.02 6.87 2.56
N GLU A 81 14.38 8.11 2.90
CA GLU A 81 14.92 8.50 4.21
C GLU A 81 13.89 8.34 5.35
N GLN A 82 12.62 8.69 5.10
CA GLN A 82 11.56 8.65 6.12
C GLN A 82 11.25 7.24 6.62
N GLY A 83 11.56 6.20 5.84
CA GLY A 83 11.41 4.80 6.25
C GLY A 83 9.97 4.41 6.62
N ARG A 84 9.80 3.54 7.63
CA ARG A 84 8.48 3.05 8.06
C ARG A 84 7.69 4.15 8.79
N PRO A 85 6.46 4.49 8.36
CA PRO A 85 5.65 5.52 9.02
C PRO A 85 5.48 5.21 10.52
N SER A 86 5.58 6.24 11.36
CA SER A 86 5.57 6.13 12.83
C SER A 86 4.37 5.33 13.37
N ARG A 87 3.18 5.53 12.78
CA ARG A 87 1.95 4.80 13.13
C ARG A 87 2.05 3.29 12.96
N PHE A 88 2.88 2.82 12.02
CA PHE A 88 3.05 1.41 11.78
C PHE A 88 4.17 0.81 12.61
N ARG A 89 4.93 1.55 13.44
CA ARG A 89 6.02 0.96 14.25
C ARG A 89 5.54 -0.05 15.30
N ARG A 90 4.26 -0.06 15.69
CA ARG A 90 3.71 -1.03 16.66
C ARG A 90 3.46 -2.38 16.00
N ARG A 91 3.80 -3.47 16.73
CA ARG A 91 3.60 -4.87 16.28
C ARG A 91 2.13 -5.11 15.98
N VAL A 92 1.84 -5.56 14.76
CA VAL A 92 0.51 -5.93 14.27
C VAL A 92 -0.05 -7.02 15.19
N ARG A 93 -1.06 -6.70 16.02
CA ARG A 93 -1.64 -7.68 16.95
C ARG A 93 -2.59 -8.66 16.26
N ARG A 94 -3.11 -8.35 15.07
CA ARG A 94 -3.93 -9.23 14.24
C ARG A 94 -3.68 -8.96 12.76
N ARG A 95 -3.23 -9.98 12.03
CA ARG A 95 -3.11 -9.95 10.57
C ARG A 95 -4.52 -10.02 9.99
N TRP A 96 -4.87 -9.15 9.05
CA TRP A 96 -6.22 -9.16 8.45
C TRP A 96 -6.36 -10.45 7.63
N PRO A 97 -7.20 -11.42 8.05
CA PRO A 97 -7.30 -12.74 7.40
C PRO A 97 -7.61 -12.67 5.91
#